data_AF-A0A8S9Z987-F1
#
_entry.id   AF-A0A8S9Z987-F1
#
_cell.length_a   1.000
_cell.length_b   1.000
_cell.length_c   1.000
_cell.angle_alpha   90.00
_cell.angle_beta   90.00
_cell.angle_gamma   90.00
#
_symmetry.space_group_name_H-M   'P 1'
#
loop_
_entity.id
_entity.type
_entity.pdbx_description
1 polymer ?
#
loop_
_entity_poly.entity_id
_entity_poly.type
_entity_poly.pdbx_seq_one_letter_code
_entity_poly.pdbx_strand_id
1 'polypeptide(L)'
;MSQLSQEDIDFLIQLYYEMEEMRGIVRTNEYEEQLLKYDFTAASARKVANQFDPDRNGTISRDHMYRALNCSPGYSPPLTIPRDINILSSDMGPYLQYFVINMARKNMKYLPDMKQVVSRIKTRLDSLYGSLWHVFIIRGQYWGYYSHDTHTGLVFKKDDLIYVMYRSPTAT
;
A
#
# COMPACT_ATOMS: atom_id res chain seq x y z
N MET A 1 11.98 21.07 -15.39
CA MET A 1 11.40 19.82 -14.86
C MET A 1 9.96 19.82 -15.32
N SER A 2 9.47 18.76 -15.97
CA SER A 2 8.02 18.60 -16.15
C SER A 2 7.39 18.66 -14.76
N GLN A 3 6.39 19.52 -14.56
CA GLN A 3 5.61 19.49 -13.33
C GLN A 3 5.05 18.08 -13.17
N LEU A 4 5.20 17.49 -11.98
CA LEU A 4 4.53 16.23 -11.65
C LEU A 4 3.03 16.46 -11.81
N SER A 5 2.32 15.44 -12.32
CA SER A 5 0.87 15.51 -12.34
C SER A 5 0.33 15.48 -10.91
N GLN A 6 -0.91 15.93 -10.71
CA GLN A 6 -1.54 15.83 -9.39
C GLN A 6 -1.66 14.36 -8.94
N GLU A 7 -1.89 13.43 -9.88
CA GLU A 7 -1.93 12.00 -9.58
C GLU A 7 -0.59 11.47 -9.09
N ASP A 8 0.53 11.92 -9.67
CA ASP A 8 1.87 11.55 -9.22
C ASP A 8 2.16 12.09 -7.81
N ILE A 9 1.76 13.34 -7.55
CA ILE A 9 1.88 13.96 -6.22
C ILE A 9 1.08 13.17 -5.18
N ASP A 10 -0.18 12.85 -5.49
CA ASP A 10 -1.07 12.10 -4.61
C ASP A 10 -0.51 10.72 -4.29
N PHE A 11 -0.03 10.01 -5.32
CA PHE A 11 0.59 8.69 -5.16
C PHE A 11 1.80 8.74 -4.22
N LEU A 12 2.72 9.70 -4.40
CA LEU A 12 3.91 9.82 -3.57
C LEU A 12 3.54 10.12 -2.10
N ILE A 13 2.56 11.00 -1.87
CA ILE A 13 2.11 11.30 -0.50
C ILE A 13 1.42 10.09 0.11
N GLN A 14 0.56 9.39 -0.64
CA GLN A 14 -0.10 8.18 -0.17
C GLN A 14 0.91 7.08 0.18
N LEU A 15 1.93 6.89 -0.65
CA LEU A 15 2.99 5.90 -0.42
C LEU A 15 3.77 6.21 0.87
N TYR A 16 4.06 7.50 1.12
CA TYR A 16 4.70 7.91 2.38
C TYR A 16 3.86 7.50 3.58
N TYR A 17 2.57 7.83 3.58
CA TYR A 17 1.69 7.51 4.70
C TYR A 17 1.47 6.01 4.87
N GLU A 18 1.35 5.24 3.78
CA GLU A 18 1.32 3.78 3.82
C GLU A 18 2.55 3.21 4.53
N MET A 19 3.75 3.72 4.22
CA MET A 19 4.98 3.29 4.86
C MET A 19 5.06 3.74 6.33
N GLU A 20 4.58 4.95 6.64
CA GLU A 20 4.50 5.47 8.01
C GLU A 20 3.56 4.63 8.87
N GLU A 21 2.39 4.24 8.36
CA GLU A 21 1.45 3.34 9.05
C GLU A 21 2.10 2.00 9.40
N MET A 22 2.91 1.45 8.51
CA MET A 22 3.54 0.14 8.68
C MET A 22 4.79 0.15 9.56
N ARG A 23 5.55 1.25 9.58
CA ARG A 23 6.91 1.30 10.16
C ARG A 23 7.12 2.40 11.19
N GLY A 24 6.20 3.36 11.28
CA GLY A 24 6.31 4.56 12.11
C GLY A 24 7.29 5.60 11.56
N ILE A 25 8.52 5.19 11.23
CA ILE A 25 9.55 6.07 10.64
C ILE A 25 9.83 5.62 9.20
N VAL A 26 9.72 6.55 8.26
CA VAL A 26 10.02 6.30 6.85
C VAL A 26 11.49 6.60 6.57
N ARG A 27 12.28 5.57 6.24
CA ARG A 27 13.69 5.72 5.86
C ARG A 27 13.84 6.00 4.38
N THR A 28 14.82 6.84 4.03
CA THR A 28 15.06 7.28 2.64
C THR A 28 15.35 6.10 1.71
N ASN A 29 16.19 5.16 2.13
CA ASN A 29 16.53 3.97 1.34
C ASN A 29 15.33 3.03 1.15
N GLU A 30 14.52 2.86 2.20
CA GLU A 30 13.33 2.02 2.15
C GLU A 30 12.27 2.63 1.22
N TYR A 31 12.13 3.96 1.22
CA TYR A 31 11.24 4.66 0.31
C TYR A 31 11.71 4.55 -1.15
N GLU A 32 13.02 4.67 -1.41
CA GLU A 32 13.61 4.39 -2.74
C GLU A 32 13.27 2.96 -3.18
N GLU A 33 13.53 1.96 -2.33
CA GLU A 33 13.23 0.55 -2.62
C GLU A 33 11.75 0.32 -2.91
N GLN A 34 10.86 1.00 -2.19
CA GLN A 34 9.42 0.84 -2.38
C GLN A 34 8.95 1.43 -3.71
N LEU A 35 9.48 2.58 -4.13
CA LEU A 35 9.22 3.17 -5.44
C LEU A 35 9.59 2.20 -6.58
N LEU A 36 10.68 1.44 -6.46
CA LEU A 36 11.08 0.44 -7.46
C LEU A 36 10.03 -0.65 -7.66
N LYS A 37 9.25 -0.98 -6.61
CA LYS A 37 8.17 -1.97 -6.67
C LYS A 37 6.90 -1.43 -7.35
N TYR A 38 6.83 -0.12 -7.57
CA TYR A 38 5.78 0.61 -8.27
C TYR A 38 6.24 1.12 -9.65
N ASP A 39 7.15 0.38 -10.30
CA ASP A 39 7.60 0.61 -11.68
C ASP A 39 8.42 1.90 -11.91
N PHE A 40 8.93 2.53 -10.84
CA PHE A 40 9.90 3.62 -10.97
C PHE A 40 11.27 3.07 -11.38
N THR A 41 11.96 3.79 -12.28
CA THR A 41 13.37 3.52 -12.58
C THR A 41 14.25 3.78 -11.36
N ALA A 42 15.42 3.12 -11.26
CA ALA A 42 16.39 3.39 -10.20
C ALA A 42 16.79 4.87 -10.11
N ALA A 43 16.96 5.53 -11.25
CA ALA A 43 17.31 6.95 -11.29
C ALA A 43 16.17 7.85 -10.76
N SER A 44 14.92 7.59 -11.16
CA SER A 44 13.77 8.38 -10.70
C SER A 44 13.44 8.13 -9.24
N ALA A 45 13.47 6.87 -8.78
CA ALA A 45 13.22 6.50 -7.39
C ALA A 45 14.22 7.17 -6.45
N ARG A 46 15.52 7.06 -6.76
CA ARG A 46 16.59 7.71 -5.99
C ARG A 46 16.45 9.22 -5.95
N LYS A 47 16.11 9.82 -7.09
CA LYS A 47 15.92 11.26 -7.18
C LYS A 47 14.79 11.71 -6.25
N VAL A 48 13.63 11.04 -6.28
CA VAL A 48 12.49 11.37 -5.44
C VAL A 48 12.83 11.18 -3.96
N ALA A 49 13.39 10.03 -3.58
CA ALA A 49 13.76 9.75 -2.20
C ALA A 49 14.74 10.80 -1.63
N ASN A 50 15.78 11.16 -2.39
CA ASN A 50 16.74 12.19 -1.99
C ASN A 50 16.12 13.60 -1.92
N GLN A 51 15.09 13.89 -2.73
CA GLN A 51 14.38 15.16 -2.63
C GLN A 51 13.55 15.26 -1.34
N PHE A 52 13.08 14.13 -0.82
CA PHE A 52 12.30 14.05 0.40
C PHE A 52 13.17 14.00 1.67
N ASP A 53 14.49 13.84 1.53
CA ASP A 53 15.49 13.90 2.59
C ASP A 53 16.59 14.94 2.24
N PRO A 54 16.25 16.24 2.26
CA PRO A 54 17.18 17.30 1.86
C PRO A 54 18.41 17.39 2.76
N ASP A 55 18.26 17.03 4.04
CA ASP A 55 19.33 17.07 5.04
C ASP A 55 20.24 15.84 4.99
N ARG A 56 19.88 14.82 4.19
CA ARG A 56 20.60 13.53 4.07
C ARG A 56 20.79 12.82 5.40
N ASN A 57 19.77 12.87 6.25
CA ASN A 57 19.81 12.22 7.57
C ASN A 57 19.31 10.76 7.53
N GLY A 58 18.85 10.29 6.36
CA GLY A 58 18.36 8.93 6.15
C GLY A 58 16.88 8.74 6.49
N THR A 59 16.16 9.80 6.84
CA THR A 59 14.74 9.76 7.20
C THR A 59 13.93 10.81 6.43
N ILE A 60 12.70 10.45 6.06
CA ILE A 60 11.76 11.34 5.39
C ILE A 60 10.72 11.81 6.39
N SER A 61 10.56 13.13 6.50
CA SER A 61 9.50 13.76 7.30
C SER A 61 8.38 14.28 6.38
N ARG A 62 7.17 14.39 6.94
CA ARG A 62 6.02 15.00 6.24
C ARG A 62 6.35 16.38 5.70
N ASP A 63 6.99 17.21 6.50
CA ASP A 63 7.35 18.58 6.14
C ASP A 63 8.37 18.64 4.99
N HIS A 64 9.32 17.70 4.92
CA HIS A 64 10.26 17.62 3.80
C HIS A 64 9.57 17.19 2.52
N MET A 65 8.75 16.13 2.59
CA MET A 65 7.94 15.66 1.46
C MET A 65 7.04 16.79 0.92
N TYR A 66 6.24 17.45 1.77
CA TYR A 66 5.32 18.50 1.33
C TYR A 66 6.06 19.68 0.70
N ARG A 67 7.19 20.10 1.27
CA ARG A 67 8.05 21.14 0.67
C ARG A 67 8.60 20.71 -0.70
N ALA A 68 9.07 19.48 -0.83
CA ALA A 68 9.62 18.95 -2.07
C ALA A 68 8.57 18.85 -3.19
N LEU A 69 7.32 18.53 -2.83
CA LEU A 69 6.19 18.44 -3.76
C LEU A 69 5.47 19.77 -3.99
N ASN A 70 5.89 20.85 -3.32
CA ASN A 70 5.24 22.15 -3.35
C ASN A 70 3.74 22.07 -2.96
N CYS A 71 3.44 21.29 -1.92
CA CYS A 71 2.10 21.07 -1.39
C CYS A 71 1.91 21.78 -0.04
N SER A 72 0.66 22.17 0.24
CA SER A 72 0.30 22.75 1.55
C SER A 72 0.43 21.69 2.66
N PRO A 73 0.88 22.05 3.88
CA PRO A 73 0.94 21.13 5.01
C PRO A 73 -0.43 20.50 5.38
N GLY A 74 -1.54 21.16 5.01
CA GLY A 74 -2.90 20.63 5.21
C GLY A 74 -3.41 19.76 4.06
N TYR A 75 -2.59 19.50 3.04
CA TYR A 75 -3.01 18.71 1.89
C TYR A 75 -3.15 17.23 2.26
N SER A 76 -4.34 16.68 2.08
CA SER A 76 -4.60 15.25 2.19
C SER A 76 -5.01 14.71 0.83
N PRO A 77 -4.26 13.76 0.24
CA PRO A 77 -4.68 13.15 -1.01
C PRO A 77 -5.97 12.35 -0.80
N PRO A 78 -6.81 12.21 -1.84
CA PRO A 78 -8.08 11.52 -1.73
C PRO A 78 -7.87 10.01 -1.48
N LEU A 79 -8.36 9.52 -0.34
CA LEU A 79 -8.43 8.09 -0.02
C LEU A 79 -9.82 7.54 -0.32
N THR A 80 -10.16 7.48 -1.60
CA THR A 80 -11.48 7.00 -2.01
C THR A 80 -11.49 5.49 -2.03
N ILE A 81 -11.97 4.87 -0.95
CA ILE A 81 -12.45 3.49 -1.02
C ILE A 81 -13.72 3.48 -1.87
N PRO A 82 -13.77 2.69 -2.96
CA PRO A 82 -14.94 2.61 -3.83
C PRO A 82 -16.20 2.20 -3.05
N ARG A 83 -17.35 2.80 -3.39
CA ARG A 83 -18.63 2.54 -2.69
C ARG A 83 -19.11 1.09 -2.78
N ASP A 84 -18.63 0.33 -3.76
CA ASP A 84 -18.92 -1.10 -3.93
C ASP A 84 -18.05 -2.01 -3.04
N ILE A 85 -17.18 -1.42 -2.20
CA ILE A 85 -16.37 -2.12 -1.22
C ILE A 85 -16.99 -1.95 0.17
N ASN A 86 -17.29 -3.08 0.81
CA ASN A 86 -17.73 -3.13 2.19
C ASN A 86 -16.62 -3.74 3.06
N ILE A 87 -15.94 -2.94 3.88
CA ILE A 87 -14.93 -3.45 4.81
C ILE A 87 -15.67 -4.13 5.97
N LEU A 88 -15.43 -5.43 6.13
CA LEU A 88 -16.06 -6.24 7.18
C LEU A 88 -15.25 -6.23 8.47
N SER A 89 -13.93 -6.20 8.36
CA SER A 89 -13.00 -6.15 9.49
C SER A 89 -11.63 -5.70 8.99
N SER A 90 -10.92 -4.84 9.73
CA SER A 90 -9.54 -4.50 9.43
C SER A 90 -8.84 -3.89 10.64
N ASP A 91 -7.55 -4.16 10.76
CA ASP A 91 -6.62 -3.42 11.62
C ASP A 91 -5.57 -2.63 10.82
N MET A 92 -5.58 -2.72 9.48
CA MET A 92 -4.74 -1.92 8.59
C MET A 92 -5.07 -0.42 8.71
N GLY A 93 -4.06 0.43 8.52
CA GLY A 93 -4.27 1.87 8.36
C GLY A 93 -4.96 2.21 7.02
N PRO A 94 -5.66 3.36 6.93
CA PRO A 94 -6.44 3.74 5.75
C PRO A 94 -5.63 3.83 4.45
N TYR A 95 -4.35 4.22 4.48
CA TYR A 95 -3.53 4.28 3.27
C TYR A 95 -3.17 2.88 2.78
N LEU A 96 -2.77 1.98 3.69
CA LEU A 96 -2.52 0.59 3.33
C LEU A 96 -3.80 -0.11 2.82
N GLN A 97 -4.96 0.12 3.46
CA GLN A 97 -6.24 -0.38 2.97
C GLN A 97 -6.50 0.07 1.52
N TYR A 98 -6.29 1.36 1.23
CA TYR A 98 -6.45 1.90 -0.12
C TYR A 98 -5.57 1.18 -1.14
N PHE A 99 -4.28 1.00 -0.86
CA PHE A 99 -3.36 0.29 -1.75
C PHE A 99 -3.76 -1.17 -1.96
N VAL A 100 -4.06 -1.90 -0.88
CA VAL A 100 -4.41 -3.33 -0.94
C VAL A 100 -5.73 -3.55 -1.69
N ILE A 101 -6.75 -2.74 -1.42
CA ILE A 101 -8.06 -2.84 -2.10
C ILE A 101 -7.91 -2.53 -3.59
N ASN A 102 -7.23 -1.44 -3.95
CA ASN A 102 -7.07 -1.09 -5.37
C ASN A 102 -6.20 -2.09 -6.13
N MET A 103 -5.16 -2.64 -5.49
CA MET A 103 -4.37 -3.73 -6.06
C MET A 103 -5.22 -4.98 -6.29
N ALA A 104 -6.03 -5.40 -5.31
CA ALA A 104 -6.91 -6.56 -5.45
C ALA A 104 -7.92 -6.37 -6.60
N ARG A 105 -8.56 -5.19 -6.68
CA ARG A 105 -9.48 -4.83 -7.77
C ARG A 105 -8.81 -4.85 -9.14
N LYS A 106 -7.60 -4.31 -9.25
CA LYS A 106 -6.82 -4.32 -10.49
C LYS A 106 -6.54 -5.76 -10.95
N ASN A 107 -6.07 -6.62 -10.04
CA ASN A 107 -5.80 -8.03 -10.39
C ASN A 107 -7.09 -8.78 -10.78
N MET A 108 -8.20 -8.56 -10.08
CA MET A 108 -9.50 -9.16 -10.41
C MET A 108 -10.03 -8.73 -11.79
N LYS A 109 -9.76 -7.49 -12.20
CA LYS A 109 -10.22 -6.96 -13.50
C LYS A 109 -9.45 -7.53 -14.69
N TYR A 110 -8.15 -7.77 -14.53
CA TYR A 110 -7.25 -8.06 -15.66
C TYR A 110 -6.81 -9.52 -15.75
N LEU A 111 -6.99 -10.34 -14.72
CA LEU A 111 -6.62 -11.75 -14.74
C LEU A 111 -7.87 -12.62 -14.95
N PRO A 112 -7.83 -13.57 -15.89
CA PRO A 112 -9.01 -14.37 -16.26
C PRO A 112 -9.33 -15.50 -15.26
N ASP A 113 -8.36 -15.90 -14.43
CA ASP A 113 -8.45 -17.07 -13.56
C ASP A 113 -8.29 -16.69 -12.09
N MET A 114 -9.18 -17.21 -11.23
CA MET A 114 -9.19 -16.89 -9.79
C MET A 114 -7.92 -17.37 -9.08
N LYS A 115 -7.36 -18.51 -9.48
CA LYS A 115 -6.12 -19.01 -8.87
C LYS A 115 -4.95 -18.08 -9.19
N GLN A 116 -4.88 -17.54 -10.42
CA GLN A 116 -3.93 -16.49 -10.78
C GLN A 116 -4.17 -15.18 -10.02
N VAL A 117 -5.42 -14.76 -9.85
CA VAL A 117 -5.77 -13.56 -9.06
C VAL A 117 -5.23 -13.68 -7.64
N VAL A 118 -5.57 -14.75 -6.93
CA VAL A 118 -5.13 -14.99 -5.54
C VAL A 118 -3.60 -15.06 -5.45
N SER A 119 -2.97 -15.83 -6.35
CA SER A 119 -1.51 -15.99 -6.38
C SER A 119 -0.80 -14.65 -6.62
N ARG A 120 -1.31 -13.83 -7.55
CA ARG A 120 -0.72 -12.54 -7.90
C ARG A 120 -0.88 -11.51 -6.78
N ILE A 121 -2.04 -11.47 -6.13
CA ILE A 121 -2.27 -10.61 -4.95
C ILE A 121 -1.30 -11.00 -3.84
N LYS A 122 -1.24 -12.30 -3.48
CA LYS A 122 -0.33 -12.79 -2.44
C LYS A 122 1.13 -12.44 -2.74
N THR A 123 1.62 -12.78 -3.94
CA THR A 123 3.00 -12.53 -4.34
C THR A 123 3.35 -11.04 -4.28
N ARG A 124 2.39 -10.17 -4.63
CA ARG A 124 2.62 -8.72 -4.60
C ARG A 124 2.60 -8.18 -3.17
N LEU A 125 1.72 -8.68 -2.30
CA LEU A 125 1.74 -8.36 -0.87
C LEU A 125 3.06 -8.81 -0.20
N ASP A 126 3.51 -10.03 -0.47
CA ASP A 126 4.79 -10.55 0.05
C ASP A 126 5.98 -9.67 -0.39
N SER A 127 5.99 -9.23 -1.65
CA SER A 127 7.04 -8.37 -2.18
C SER A 127 7.01 -6.95 -1.59
N LEU A 128 5.82 -6.36 -1.47
CA LEU A 128 5.66 -4.97 -0.99
C LEU A 128 5.87 -4.86 0.52
N TYR A 129 5.29 -5.79 1.28
CA TYR A 129 5.12 -5.66 2.73
C TYR A 129 5.80 -6.79 3.51
N GLY A 130 6.60 -7.65 2.86
CA GLY A 130 7.27 -8.77 3.50
C GLY A 130 6.37 -10.00 3.65
N SER A 131 6.98 -11.18 3.55
CA SER A 131 6.31 -12.47 3.72
C SER A 131 6.03 -12.79 5.20
N LEU A 132 5.08 -13.65 5.55
CA LEU A 132 4.23 -14.50 4.69
C LEU A 132 2.76 -14.04 4.73
N TRP A 133 2.23 -13.59 3.58
CA TRP A 133 0.82 -13.24 3.43
C TRP A 133 -0.06 -14.44 3.11
N HIS A 134 -1.26 -14.41 3.67
CA HIS A 134 -2.37 -15.30 3.38
C HIS A 134 -3.45 -14.51 2.63
N VAL A 135 -3.96 -15.09 1.55
CA VAL A 135 -4.99 -14.45 0.71
C VAL A 135 -6.03 -15.50 0.36
N PHE A 136 -7.29 -15.22 0.71
CA PHE A 136 -8.44 -16.03 0.35
C PHE A 136 -9.46 -15.16 -0.37
N ILE A 137 -10.06 -15.71 -1.43
CA ILE A 137 -11.23 -15.13 -2.09
C ILE A 137 -12.34 -16.17 -2.01
N ILE A 138 -13.43 -15.81 -1.35
CA ILE A 138 -14.50 -16.72 -0.95
C ILE A 138 -15.80 -16.23 -1.57
N ARG A 139 -16.57 -17.15 -2.17
CA ARG A 139 -17.94 -16.89 -2.59
C ARG A 139 -18.89 -17.50 -1.56
N GLY A 140 -19.70 -16.68 -0.90
CA GLY A 140 -20.65 -17.12 0.12
C GLY A 140 -20.32 -16.60 1.53
N GLN A 141 -20.31 -17.49 2.52
CA GLN A 141 -20.10 -17.17 3.93
C GLN A 141 -18.76 -17.73 4.42
N TYR A 142 -18.17 -17.07 5.42
CA TYR A 142 -16.94 -17.51 6.07
C TYR A 142 -17.02 -17.29 7.58
N TRP A 143 -16.41 -18.21 8.33
CA TRP A 143 -16.11 -18.06 9.76
C TRP A 143 -14.64 -18.40 9.94
N GLY A 144 -13.92 -17.56 10.66
CA GLY A 144 -12.51 -17.79 10.93
C GLY A 144 -12.11 -17.20 12.27
N TYR A 145 -11.15 -17.86 12.90
CA TYR A 145 -10.49 -17.39 14.11
C TYR A 145 -9.00 -17.65 13.94
N TYR A 146 -8.21 -16.59 13.84
CA TYR A 146 -6.78 -16.65 13.55
C TYR A 146 -6.06 -15.49 14.20
N SER A 147 -4.77 -15.66 14.42
CA SER A 147 -3.85 -14.59 14.80
C SER A 147 -3.06 -14.16 13.58
N HIS A 148 -2.80 -12.87 13.48
CA HIS A 148 -2.05 -12.27 12.40
C HIS A 148 -1.19 -11.14 12.96
N ASP A 149 -0.24 -10.70 12.17
CA ASP A 149 0.58 -9.56 12.52
C ASP A 149 -0.24 -8.27 12.53
N THR A 150 0.04 -7.40 13.49
CA THR A 150 -0.72 -6.16 13.68
C THR A 150 -0.60 -5.25 12.46
N HIS A 151 -1.68 -4.54 12.13
CA HIS A 151 -1.78 -3.61 11.02
C HIS A 151 -1.77 -4.26 9.63
N THR A 152 -1.96 -5.58 9.53
CA THR A 152 -1.88 -6.32 8.25
C THR A 152 -3.17 -7.06 7.89
N GLY A 153 -4.18 -7.07 8.76
CA GLY A 153 -5.45 -7.74 8.58
C GLY A 153 -6.46 -6.89 7.82
N LEU A 154 -7.01 -7.45 6.75
CA LEU A 154 -8.10 -6.84 5.99
C LEU A 154 -9.07 -7.89 5.47
N VAL A 155 -10.33 -7.70 5.82
CA VAL A 155 -11.47 -8.42 5.29
C VAL A 155 -12.42 -7.42 4.65
N PHE A 156 -12.65 -7.55 3.34
CA PHE A 156 -13.64 -6.75 2.65
C PHE A 156 -14.47 -7.59 1.70
N LYS A 157 -15.68 -7.12 1.40
CA LYS A 157 -16.59 -7.71 0.44
C LYS A 157 -16.72 -6.78 -0.76
N LYS A 158 -16.67 -7.38 -1.95
CA LYS A 158 -17.04 -6.74 -3.21
C LYS A 158 -17.96 -7.69 -3.97
N ASP A 159 -19.16 -7.23 -4.32
CA ASP A 159 -20.20 -8.07 -4.93
C ASP A 159 -20.45 -9.32 -4.06
N ASP A 160 -20.36 -10.53 -4.61
CA ASP A 160 -20.53 -11.80 -3.89
C ASP A 160 -19.22 -12.42 -3.37
N LEU A 161 -18.11 -11.67 -3.45
CA LEU A 161 -16.78 -12.14 -3.08
C LEU A 161 -16.28 -11.48 -1.78
N ILE A 162 -15.88 -12.31 -0.83
CA ILE A 162 -15.20 -11.92 0.40
C ILE A 162 -13.70 -12.14 0.20
N TYR A 163 -12.92 -11.10 0.42
CA TYR A 163 -11.47 -11.12 0.39
C TYR A 163 -10.99 -11.13 1.84
N VAL A 164 -10.20 -12.14 2.20
CA VAL A 164 -9.55 -12.24 3.51
C VAL A 164 -8.05 -12.21 3.27
N MET A 165 -7.38 -11.19 3.79
CA MET A 165 -5.95 -10.98 3.65
C MET A 165 -5.32 -10.66 5.00
N TYR A 166 -4.23 -11.32 5.34
CA TYR A 166 -3.45 -11.03 6.54
C TYR A 166 -2.03 -11.56 6.41
N ARG A 167 -1.09 -10.98 7.15
CA ARG A 167 0.28 -11.49 7.27
C ARG A 167 0.40 -12.35 8.52
N SER A 168 1.04 -13.51 8.42
CA SER A 168 1.40 -14.31 9.60
C SER A 168 2.57 -13.67 10.33
N PRO A 169 2.61 -13.69 11.67
CA PRO A 169 3.77 -13.24 12.42
C PRO A 169 5.00 -14.05 12.01
N THR A 170 6.06 -13.38 11.58
CA THR A 170 7.36 -14.02 11.39
C THR A 170 8.04 -14.17 12.75
N ALA A 171 8.56 -15.36 13.04
CA ALA A 171 9.41 -15.55 14.22
C ALA A 171 10.61 -14.58 14.11
N THR A 172 10.80 -13.79 15.16
CA THR A 172 11.94 -12.87 15.31
C THR A 172 13.21 -13.62 15.68
#